data_AF-A0A3P8WQ18-F1
#
_entry.id   AF-A0A3P8WQ18-F1
#
_cell.length_a   1.000
_cell.length_b   1.000
_cell.length_c   1.000
_cell.angle_alpha   90.00
_cell.angle_beta   90.00
_cell.angle_gamma   90.00
#
_symmetry.space_group_name_H-M   'P 1'
#
loop_
_entity.id
_entity.type
_entity.pdbx_description
1 polymer ?
#
loop_
_entity_poly.entity_id
_entity_poly.type
_entity_poly.pdbx_seq_one_letter_code
_entity_poly.pdbx_strand_id
1 'polypeptide(L)' 'MEGILYKWTNYMTGWQPRWFVLENGVISYYDCEDDVGKGSKGSIKMSVCDIKG' A
#
# COMPACT_ATOMS: atom_id res chain seq x y z
N MET A 1 -7.06 -6.72 6.73
CA MET A 1 -7.08 -7.34 5.37
C MET A 1 -5.74 -7.03 4.74
N GLU A 2 -5.11 -7.99 4.11
CA GLU A 2 -3.77 -7.83 3.55
C GLU A 2 -3.60 -8.61 2.25
N GLY A 3 -2.62 -8.20 1.44
CA GLY A 3 -2.30 -8.86 0.18
C GLY A 3 -1.50 -8.00 -0.79
N ILE A 4 -1.15 -8.60 -1.93
CA ILE A 4 -0.42 -7.92 -3.01
C ILE A 4 -1.40 -7.07 -3.83
N LEU A 5 -1.09 -5.78 -3.98
CA LEU A 5 -1.68 -4.92 -5.00
C LEU A 5 -0.56 -4.27 -5.82
N TYR A 6 -0.89 -3.84 -7.04
CA TYR A 6 0.03 -3.10 -7.89
C TYR A 6 -0.09 -1.60 -7.59
N LYS A 7 1.06 -0.97 -7.33
CA LYS A 7 1.17 0.48 -7.10
C LYS A 7 2.05 1.11 -8.17
N TRP A 8 1.60 2.21 -8.76
CA TRP A 8 2.45 3.04 -9.61
C TRP A 8 3.50 3.72 -8.72
N THR A 9 4.77 3.45 -9.00
CA THR A 9 5.89 3.90 -8.18
C THR A 9 6.54 5.16 -8.73
N ASN A 10 6.89 5.16 -10.02
CA ASN A 10 7.45 6.29 -10.75
C ASN A 10 7.43 5.97 -12.27
N TYR A 11 7.90 6.90 -13.11
CA TYR A 11 7.93 6.73 -14.56
C TYR A 11 8.92 5.68 -15.08
N MET A 12 9.95 5.32 -14.32
CA MET A 12 10.97 4.35 -14.75
C MET A 12 10.53 2.91 -14.48
N THR A 13 10.01 2.62 -13.28
CA THR A 13 9.63 1.27 -12.84
C THR A 13 8.14 0.97 -12.96
N GLY A 14 7.30 2.01 -13.13
CA GLY A 14 5.87 1.87 -13.34
C GLY A 14 5.13 1.17 -12.19
N TRP A 15 4.19 0.29 -12.55
CA TRP A 15 3.43 -0.53 -11.61
C TRP A 15 4.31 -1.63 -11.02
N GLN A 16 4.41 -1.66 -9.70
CA GLN A 16 5.17 -2.68 -8.97
C GLN A 16 4.28 -3.34 -7.91
N PRO A 17 4.45 -4.64 -7.63
CA PRO A 17 3.75 -5.30 -6.55
C PRO A 17 4.23 -4.73 -5.21
N ARG A 18 3.27 -4.47 -4.32
CA ARG A 18 3.51 -4.06 -2.94
C ARG A 18 2.59 -4.84 -2.02
N TRP A 19 3.08 -5.18 -0.84
CA TRP A 19 2.24 -5.76 0.20
C TRP A 19 1.45 -4.64 0.87
N PHE A 20 0.12 -4.72 0.82
CA PHE A 20 -0.76 -3.76 1.44
C PHE A 20 -1.41 -4.36 2.68
N VAL A 21 -1.50 -3.57 3.73
CA VAL A 21 -2.23 -3.89 4.96
C VAL A 21 -3.27 -2.80 5.19
N LEU A 22 -4.53 -3.19 5.25
CA LEU A 22 -5.64 -2.35 5.68
C LEU A 22 -5.99 -2.68 7.11
N GLU A 23 -5.74 -1.72 8.00
CA GLU A 23 -5.98 -1.84 9.43
C GLU A 23 -6.47 -0.50 9.99
N ASN A 24 -7.50 -0.51 10.85
CA ASN A 24 -8.02 0.68 11.53
C ASN A 24 -8.36 1.85 10.58
N GLY A 25 -8.86 1.54 9.37
CA GLY A 25 -9.21 2.54 8.37
C GLY A 25 -8.01 3.24 7.71
N VAL A 26 -6.80 2.72 7.91
CA VAL A 26 -5.57 3.18 7.28
C VAL A 26 -5.04 2.06 6.38
N ILE A 27 -4.78 2.40 5.13
CA ILE A 27 -4.09 1.50 4.21
C ILE A 27 -2.60 1.85 4.20
N SER A 28 -1.75 0.88 4.52
CA SER A 28 -0.30 1.01 4.53
C SER A 28 0.33 0.05 3.52
N TYR A 29 1.48 0.40 2.95
CA TYR A 29 2.18 -0.48 2.01
C TYR A 29 3.66 -0.68 2.32
N TYR A 30 4.16 -1.84 1.91
CA TYR A 30 5.50 -2.35 2.17
C TYR A 30 6.09 -2.97 0.89
N ASP A 31 7.42 -3.15 0.84
CA ASP A 31 8.05 -3.78 -0.32
C ASP A 31 7.66 -5.27 -0.40
N CYS A 32 7.61 -5.98 0.74
CA CYS A 32 7.06 -7.33 0.88
C CYS A 32 6.36 -7.55 2.24
N GLU A 33 5.75 -8.73 2.44
CA GLU A 33 5.08 -9.12 3.69
C GLU A 33 6.02 -9.11 4.91
N ASP A 34 7.26 -9.58 4.73
CA ASP A 34 8.27 -9.62 5.81
C ASP A 34 8.69 -8.23 6.34
N ASP A 35 8.32 -7.16 5.64
CA ASP A 35 8.64 -5.79 6.02
C ASP A 35 7.57 -5.11 6.90
N VAL A 36 6.44 -5.78 7.17
CA VAL A 36 5.32 -5.20 7.94
C VAL A 36 5.72 -4.75 9.36
N GLY A 37 6.79 -5.32 9.94
CA GLY A 37 7.36 -4.90 11.23
C GLY A 37 8.50 -3.87 11.15
N LYS A 38 9.00 -3.56 9.95
CA LYS A 38 10.19 -2.72 9.74
C LYS A 38 9.86 -1.25 9.45
N GLY A 39 8.57 -0.94 9.29
CA GLY A 39 8.06 0.39 9.00
C GLY A 39 7.48 0.50 7.60
N SER A 40 6.36 1.21 7.47
CA SER A 40 5.67 1.37 6.19
C SER A 40 6.43 2.30 5.24
N LYS A 41 6.30 2.04 3.94
CA LYS A 41 6.77 2.95 2.87
C LYS A 41 5.78 4.10 2.61
N GLY A 42 4.60 4.00 3.19
CA GLY A 42 3.58 5.04 3.19
C GLY A 42 2.25 4.49 3.67
N SER A 43 1.42 5.41 4.18
CA SER A 43 0.13 5.11 4.77
C SER A 43 -0.88 6.19 4.42
N ILE A 44 -2.12 5.80 4.14
CA ILE A 44 -3.19 6.72 3.74
C ILE A 44 -4.46 6.37 4.54
N LYS A 45 -5.10 7.38 5.11
CA LYS A 45 -6.38 7.19 5.80
C LYS A 45 -7.50 7.05 4.78
N MET A 46 -8.19 5.92 4.77
CA MET A 46 -9.24 5.63 3.78
C MET A 46 -10.43 6.59 3.88
N SER A 47 -10.69 7.16 5.06
CA SER A 47 -11.81 8.10 5.26
C SER A 47 -11.68 9.41 4.47
N VAL A 48 -10.49 9.71 3.93
CA VAL A 48 -10.27 10.91 3.09
C VAL A 48 -10.02 10.54 1.63
N CYS A 49 -10.23 9.28 1.26
CA CYS A 49 -10.02 8.78 -0.09
C CYS A 49 -11.34 8.56 -0.80
N ASP A 50 -11.40 8.99 -2.06
CA ASP A 50 -12.45 8.59 -2.99
C ASP A 50 -11.95 7.41 -3.83
N ILE A 51 -12.77 6.36 -3.90
CA ILE A 51 -12.55 5.25 -4.82
C ILE A 51 -13.34 5.55 -6.08
N LYS A 52 -12.64 5.69 -7.22
CA LYS A 52 -13.28 5.77 -8.53
C LYS A 52 -13.48 4.34 -9.05
N GLY A 53 -14.73 4.00 -9.34
CA GLY A 53 -15.11 2.79 -10.06
C GLY A 53 -15.09 3.01 -11.56
#